data_AF-V9XXL2-F1
#
_entry.id   AF-V9XXL2-F1
#
_cell.length_a   1.000
_cell.length_b   1.000
_cell.length_c   1.000
_cell.angle_alpha   90.00
_cell.angle_beta   90.00
_cell.angle_gamma   90.00
#
_symmetry.space_group_name_H-M   'P 1'
#
loop_
_entity.id
_entity.type
_entity.pdbx_description
1 polymer ?
#
loop_
_entity_poly.entity_id
_entity_poly.type
_entity_poly.pdbx_seq_one_letter_code
_entity_poly.pdbx_strand_id
1 'polypeptide(L)'
;MTESEPQKRKPIVHKKPLPATIRQLYGTAFPCGKPGCGRPLYKMNNDTGEIVLNSNVSHICARSEGGPRWDPEMSEEENRSESNLIPMCLEHAYEIDVTPEQYPVELLREWKRAQIAEHFKMQKGWPLTDDEAQQVIEASFNPEDYGVAIAAASSVTAAARAVGHLVETARQQRQLPFEAASAWHAMRMRVQRSLPRAWDAATGELLPPGEPSLVETVPFRERLDATLQQVVETLRPLVASLVAELHAVRAAMVHVGPWCDWVEAAAGMVLAASGRWPGRPPEDDDEVLPGALAELLRASAALSAAWQGQPAEQPPAPPPPAPEPVETDAQRLAREHHELLERARPWTRVNGRPYDATLYTDLVQAARFALDLPELPMYLTVGLSTTTGLAADVARNADDATFCALIDDAAAQQPLAIAVTLVRELMFMAQKTQRPDLETKAQKHAVQLLRDADWAAREVWVDNRFHVRRLLGWTASLGTDAEVRELITATITAQPQLLEPILLGISQQSEQRDRHDWSRLLGIDIHIEELPTWFPTTEVAAEIRRQYPDLQPANLHDNQENGDDFRALAAQVLYIESRSE
;
A
#
# COMPACT_ATOMS: atom_id res chain seq x y z
N MET A 1 -73.58 -24.52 -6.82
CA MET A 1 -72.74 -25.55 -6.16
C MET A 1 -71.43 -24.87 -5.83
N THR A 2 -71.31 -24.35 -4.61
CA THR A 2 -70.08 -23.73 -4.11
C THR A 2 -69.38 -24.77 -3.25
N GLU A 3 -68.34 -25.40 -3.81
CA GLU A 3 -67.45 -26.29 -3.09
C GLU A 3 -66.74 -25.49 -2.00
N SER A 4 -66.98 -25.89 -0.74
CA SER A 4 -66.28 -25.37 0.43
C SER A 4 -64.83 -25.87 0.41
N GLU A 5 -63.86 -24.95 0.45
CA GLU A 5 -62.45 -25.26 0.67
C GLU A 5 -62.26 -26.13 1.92
N PRO A 6 -61.43 -27.19 1.87
CA PRO A 6 -61.15 -28.00 3.05
C PRO A 6 -60.31 -27.18 4.05
N GLN A 7 -60.87 -26.95 5.24
CA GLN A 7 -60.14 -26.33 6.35
C GLN A 7 -58.86 -27.13 6.63
N LYS A 8 -57.69 -26.51 6.41
CA LYS A 8 -56.39 -27.10 6.76
C LYS A 8 -56.37 -27.38 8.27
N ARG A 9 -56.37 -28.65 8.64
CA ARG A 9 -56.21 -29.11 10.03
C ARG A 9 -54.88 -28.57 10.57
N LYS A 10 -54.88 -28.09 11.82
CA LYS A 10 -53.63 -27.67 12.48
C LYS A 10 -52.70 -28.88 12.58
N PRO A 11 -51.40 -28.73 12.26
CA PRO A 11 -50.43 -29.81 12.38
C PRO A 11 -50.34 -30.28 13.83
N ILE A 12 -50.27 -31.59 14.03
CA ILE A 12 -50.19 -32.21 15.35
C ILE A 12 -48.82 -31.93 15.96
N VAL A 13 -48.79 -31.49 17.20
CA VAL A 13 -47.56 -31.31 17.98
C VAL A 13 -47.79 -31.88 19.36
N HIS A 14 -47.14 -32.98 19.69
CA HIS A 14 -47.22 -33.60 21.01
C HIS A 14 -46.59 -32.69 22.09
N LYS A 15 -47.02 -32.86 23.34
CA LYS A 15 -46.40 -32.16 24.48
C LYS A 15 -44.96 -32.60 24.73
N LYS A 16 -44.18 -31.72 25.37
CA LYS A 16 -42.81 -32.04 25.81
C LYS A 16 -42.80 -33.17 26.87
N PRO A 17 -41.69 -33.91 27.00
CA PRO A 17 -41.51 -34.89 28.07
C PRO A 17 -41.65 -34.29 29.47
N LEU A 18 -42.06 -35.11 30.44
CA LEU A 18 -42.16 -34.70 31.84
C LEU A 18 -40.78 -34.75 32.51
N PRO A 19 -40.51 -33.92 33.53
CA PRO A 19 -39.25 -33.99 34.30
C PRO A 19 -38.99 -35.40 34.87
N ALA A 20 -40.03 -36.11 35.30
CA ALA A 20 -39.94 -37.50 35.75
C ALA A 20 -39.38 -38.45 34.67
N THR A 21 -39.82 -38.29 33.42
CA THR A 21 -39.30 -39.06 32.28
C THR A 21 -37.82 -38.75 32.04
N ILE A 22 -37.43 -37.48 32.11
CA ILE A 22 -36.03 -37.07 31.92
C ILE A 22 -35.12 -37.61 33.04
N ARG A 23 -35.57 -37.58 34.30
CA ARG A 23 -34.84 -38.21 35.41
C ARG A 23 -34.64 -39.70 35.19
N GLN A 24 -35.68 -40.42 34.76
CA GLN A 24 -35.57 -41.84 34.44
C GLN A 24 -34.59 -42.07 33.27
N LEU A 25 -34.65 -41.21 32.25
CA LEU A 25 -33.82 -41.28 31.06
C LEU A 25 -32.33 -41.11 31.37
N TYR A 26 -31.98 -40.10 32.16
CA TYR A 26 -30.60 -39.80 32.55
C TYR A 26 -30.12 -40.72 33.68
N GLY A 27 -31.02 -41.23 34.53
CA GLY A 27 -30.69 -42.25 35.52
C GLY A 27 -30.30 -43.59 34.90
N THR A 28 -30.71 -43.86 33.65
CA THR A 28 -30.43 -45.09 32.90
C THR A 28 -29.47 -44.89 31.73
N ALA A 29 -28.77 -43.76 31.67
CA ALA A 29 -27.79 -43.44 30.63
C ALA A 29 -26.55 -42.78 31.24
N PHE A 30 -25.35 -43.08 30.70
CA PHE A 30 -24.11 -42.48 31.18
C PHE A 30 -23.28 -41.85 30.04
N PRO A 31 -22.89 -42.59 28.98
CA PRO A 31 -22.37 -41.98 27.75
C PRO A 31 -23.49 -41.68 26.74
N CYS A 32 -23.09 -41.03 25.65
CA CYS A 32 -23.92 -40.75 24.48
C CYS A 32 -24.63 -42.02 23.94
N GLY A 33 -25.87 -41.86 23.47
CA GLY A 33 -26.68 -42.98 22.96
C GLY A 33 -26.16 -43.65 21.70
N LYS A 34 -25.30 -42.98 20.91
CA LYS A 34 -24.65 -43.61 19.75
C LYS A 34 -23.61 -44.66 20.21
N PRO A 35 -23.73 -45.93 19.76
CA PRO A 35 -22.73 -46.95 20.04
C PRO A 35 -21.31 -46.52 19.65
N GLY A 36 -20.36 -46.72 20.57
CA GLY A 36 -18.95 -46.35 20.38
C GLY A 36 -18.60 -44.90 20.71
N CYS A 37 -19.58 -44.04 21.03
CA CYS A 37 -19.32 -42.67 21.47
C CYS A 37 -19.15 -42.61 23.00
N GLY A 38 -17.89 -42.50 23.47
CA GLY A 38 -17.58 -42.42 24.89
C GLY A 38 -17.79 -41.04 25.55
N ARG A 39 -18.40 -40.06 24.85
CA ARG A 39 -18.58 -38.71 25.42
C ARG A 39 -19.67 -38.73 26.50
N PRO A 40 -19.43 -38.08 27.66
CA PRO A 40 -20.41 -38.05 28.75
C PRO A 40 -21.54 -37.07 28.44
N LEU A 41 -22.71 -37.34 29.02
CA LEU A 41 -23.90 -36.46 28.90
C LEU A 41 -23.73 -35.14 29.66
N TYR A 42 -22.93 -35.13 30.73
CA TYR A 42 -22.45 -33.92 31.40
C TYR A 42 -20.92 -33.90 31.38
N LYS A 43 -20.31 -32.73 31.21
CA LYS A 43 -18.86 -32.55 31.26
C LYS A 43 -18.47 -31.52 32.30
N MET A 44 -17.30 -31.66 32.90
CA MET A 44 -16.74 -30.62 33.77
C MET A 44 -16.13 -29.54 32.88
N ASN A 45 -16.49 -28.28 33.12
CA ASN A 45 -15.78 -27.14 32.59
C ASN A 45 -14.45 -27.02 33.34
N ASN A 46 -13.34 -27.14 32.63
CA ASN A 46 -12.01 -27.17 33.24
C ASN A 46 -11.58 -25.81 33.81
N ASP A 47 -12.20 -24.70 33.38
CA ASP A 47 -11.86 -23.35 33.81
C ASP A 47 -12.69 -22.92 35.03
N THR A 48 -13.97 -23.29 35.07
CA THR A 48 -14.88 -22.93 36.18
C THR A 48 -15.03 -24.04 37.22
N GLY A 49 -14.67 -25.28 36.88
CA GLY A 49 -14.92 -26.47 37.69
C GLY A 49 -16.39 -26.90 37.72
N GLU A 50 -17.27 -26.21 36.98
CA GLU A 50 -18.71 -26.47 36.98
C GLU A 50 -19.06 -27.65 36.06
N ILE A 51 -20.07 -28.43 36.45
CA ILE A 51 -20.62 -29.49 35.61
C ILE A 51 -21.62 -28.86 34.65
N VAL A 52 -21.34 -28.95 33.35
CA VAL A 52 -22.18 -28.40 32.28
C VAL A 52 -22.84 -29.50 31.45
N LEU A 53 -24.07 -29.25 31.01
CA LEU A 53 -24.83 -30.16 30.15
C LEU A 53 -24.16 -30.25 28.77
N ASN A 54 -23.85 -31.48 28.33
CA ASN A 54 -23.20 -31.78 27.05
C ASN A 54 -24.10 -32.65 26.15
N SER A 55 -25.39 -32.72 26.46
CA SER A 55 -26.34 -33.60 25.79
C SER A 55 -27.69 -32.96 25.56
N ASN A 56 -28.34 -33.41 24.50
CA ASN A 56 -29.74 -33.15 24.23
C ASN A 56 -30.52 -34.47 24.17
N VAL A 57 -31.82 -34.37 24.45
CA VAL A 57 -32.74 -35.50 24.34
C VAL A 57 -33.38 -35.49 22.97
N SER A 58 -33.03 -36.47 22.14
CA SER A 58 -33.62 -36.62 20.82
C SER A 58 -34.82 -37.55 20.85
N HIS A 59 -35.84 -37.22 20.05
CA HIS A 59 -36.96 -38.12 19.80
C HIS A 59 -36.57 -39.13 18.72
N ILE A 60 -36.90 -40.40 18.93
CA ILE A 60 -36.77 -41.44 17.92
C ILE A 60 -37.81 -41.17 16.81
N CYS A 61 -39.08 -41.01 17.18
CA CYS A 61 -40.14 -40.48 16.31
C CYS A 61 -40.50 -39.04 16.71
N ALA A 62 -40.44 -38.09 15.77
CA ALA A 62 -40.59 -36.67 16.07
C ALA A 62 -41.87 -36.29 16.82
N ARG A 63 -41.80 -35.15 17.53
CA ARG A 63 -42.92 -34.55 18.28
C ARG A 63 -43.96 -33.86 17.40
N SER A 64 -43.52 -33.32 16.26
CA SER A 64 -44.33 -32.50 15.36
C SER A 64 -44.58 -33.24 14.06
N GLU A 65 -45.81 -33.14 13.56
CA GLU A 65 -46.20 -33.64 12.24
C GLU A 65 -45.28 -33.06 11.15
N GLY A 66 -44.70 -33.96 10.33
CA GLY A 66 -43.72 -33.61 9.31
C GLY A 66 -42.26 -33.49 9.81
N GLY A 67 -42.01 -33.70 11.10
CA GLY A 67 -40.65 -33.78 11.64
C GLY A 67 -39.93 -35.11 11.33
N PRO A 68 -38.64 -35.22 11.67
CA PRO A 68 -37.83 -36.43 11.48
C PRO A 68 -38.53 -37.71 11.98
N ARG A 69 -38.74 -38.69 11.08
CA ARG A 69 -39.35 -39.99 11.43
C ARG A 69 -40.73 -39.87 12.11
N TRP A 70 -41.54 -38.90 11.70
CA TRP A 70 -42.91 -38.74 12.23
C TRP A 70 -43.73 -40.03 12.05
N ASP A 71 -44.37 -40.48 13.13
CA ASP A 71 -45.26 -41.64 13.16
C ASP A 71 -46.70 -41.16 13.45
N PRO A 72 -47.62 -41.18 12.46
CA PRO A 72 -48.98 -40.67 12.64
C PRO A 72 -49.85 -41.50 13.59
N GLU A 73 -49.46 -42.75 13.88
CA GLU A 73 -50.22 -43.65 14.77
C GLU A 73 -49.74 -43.57 16.22
N MET A 74 -48.66 -42.84 16.51
CA MET A 74 -48.07 -42.72 17.84
C MET A 74 -48.90 -41.79 18.74
N SER A 75 -49.28 -42.27 19.93
CA SER A 75 -49.98 -41.43 20.91
C SER A 75 -49.05 -40.40 21.59
N GLU A 76 -49.62 -39.35 22.16
CA GLU A 76 -48.85 -38.33 22.91
C GLU A 76 -48.09 -38.94 24.09
N GLU A 77 -48.70 -39.89 24.80
CA GLU A 77 -48.09 -40.64 25.90
C GLU A 77 -46.90 -41.47 25.44
N GLU A 78 -47.02 -42.18 24.31
CA GLU A 78 -45.93 -42.97 23.75
C GLU A 78 -44.79 -42.08 23.24
N ASN A 79 -45.12 -40.96 22.57
CA ASN A 79 -44.15 -40.02 22.02
C ASN A 79 -43.23 -39.43 23.09
N ARG A 80 -43.78 -39.12 24.26
CA ARG A 80 -43.05 -38.52 25.39
C ARG A 80 -42.52 -39.53 26.41
N SER A 81 -42.66 -40.84 26.16
CA SER A 81 -42.17 -41.91 27.04
C SER A 81 -40.66 -42.12 26.91
N GLU A 82 -40.00 -42.75 27.90
CA GLU A 82 -38.55 -43.00 27.78
C GLU A 82 -38.19 -43.92 26.60
N SER A 83 -39.15 -44.70 26.11
CA SER A 83 -38.95 -45.65 25.01
C SER A 83 -38.78 -44.96 23.66
N ASN A 84 -39.28 -43.73 23.50
CA ASN A 84 -39.14 -42.92 22.29
C ASN A 84 -38.04 -41.85 22.42
N LEU A 85 -37.32 -41.80 23.54
CA LEU A 85 -36.33 -40.76 23.82
C LEU A 85 -34.93 -41.36 24.00
N ILE A 86 -33.93 -40.70 23.42
CA ILE A 86 -32.53 -41.08 23.57
C ILE A 86 -31.68 -39.84 23.91
N PRO A 87 -30.99 -39.81 25.07
CA PRO A 87 -30.05 -38.74 25.38
C PRO A 87 -28.73 -38.99 24.63
N MET A 88 -28.26 -37.97 23.91
CA MET A 88 -27.02 -38.05 23.13
C MET A 88 -26.20 -36.78 23.31
N CYS A 89 -24.89 -36.85 23.04
CA CYS A 89 -24.10 -35.62 23.01
C CYS A 89 -24.64 -34.66 21.94
N LEU A 90 -24.38 -33.37 22.12
CA LEU A 90 -24.90 -32.31 21.23
C LEU A 90 -24.67 -32.61 19.73
N GLU A 91 -23.48 -33.14 19.38
CA GLU A 91 -23.12 -33.49 18.00
C GLU A 91 -24.02 -34.60 17.41
N HIS A 92 -24.19 -35.73 18.11
CA HIS A 92 -24.99 -36.84 17.61
C HIS A 92 -26.50 -36.58 17.68
N ALA A 93 -26.94 -35.79 18.68
CA ALA A 93 -28.32 -35.31 18.73
C ALA A 93 -28.69 -34.51 17.48
N TYR A 94 -27.77 -33.63 17.04
CA TYR A 94 -27.94 -32.89 15.80
C TYR A 94 -27.90 -33.78 14.56
N GLU A 95 -26.86 -34.62 14.44
CA GLU A 95 -26.60 -35.45 13.26
C GLU A 95 -27.84 -36.26 12.84
N ILE A 96 -28.53 -36.89 13.79
CA ILE A 96 -29.67 -37.75 13.49
C ILE A 96 -30.93 -36.99 13.07
N ASP A 97 -31.05 -35.72 13.42
CA ASP A 97 -32.20 -34.89 13.10
C ASP A 97 -32.07 -34.24 11.72
N VAL A 98 -30.84 -33.95 11.28
CA VAL A 98 -30.59 -33.39 9.93
C VAL A 98 -30.43 -34.41 8.82
N THR A 99 -30.15 -35.67 9.16
CA THR A 99 -30.03 -36.77 8.17
C THR A 99 -30.96 -37.93 8.51
N PRO A 100 -32.28 -37.70 8.63
CA PRO A 100 -33.20 -38.70 9.15
C PRO A 100 -33.26 -39.99 8.32
N GLU A 101 -32.95 -39.93 7.03
CA GLU A 101 -32.92 -41.09 6.13
C GLU A 101 -31.78 -42.07 6.47
N GLN A 102 -30.68 -41.58 7.04
CA GLN A 102 -29.53 -42.40 7.44
C GLN A 102 -29.75 -43.04 8.81
N TYR A 103 -30.68 -42.50 9.60
CA TYR A 103 -30.94 -42.88 10.98
C TYR A 103 -32.39 -43.29 11.16
N PRO A 104 -32.82 -44.46 10.65
CA PRO A 104 -34.20 -44.94 10.77
C PRO A 104 -34.56 -45.31 12.22
N VAL A 105 -35.88 -45.40 12.50
CA VAL A 105 -36.44 -45.66 13.83
C VAL A 105 -35.86 -46.92 14.48
N GLU A 106 -35.71 -47.98 13.70
CA GLU A 106 -35.21 -49.28 14.13
C GLU A 106 -33.77 -49.18 14.65
N LEU A 107 -32.93 -48.43 13.95
CA LEU A 107 -31.53 -48.20 14.32
C LEU A 107 -31.43 -47.40 15.63
N LEU A 108 -32.22 -46.34 15.79
CA LEU A 108 -32.21 -45.54 17.01
C LEU A 108 -32.76 -46.32 18.22
N ARG A 109 -33.71 -47.24 18.01
CA ARG A 109 -34.16 -48.19 19.03
C ARG A 109 -33.06 -49.20 19.41
N GLU A 110 -32.23 -49.62 18.45
CA GLU A 110 -31.03 -50.42 18.74
C GLU A 110 -30.01 -49.65 19.57
N TRP A 111 -29.73 -48.40 19.21
CA TRP A 111 -28.83 -47.51 19.95
C TRP A 111 -29.30 -47.29 21.38
N LYS A 112 -30.61 -47.04 21.57
CA LYS A 112 -31.21 -46.92 22.90
C LYS A 112 -31.02 -48.18 23.74
N ARG A 113 -31.27 -49.36 23.17
CA ARG A 113 -31.04 -50.64 23.86
C ARG A 113 -29.56 -50.84 24.21
N ALA A 114 -28.64 -50.46 23.33
CA ALA A 114 -27.21 -50.53 23.58
C ALA A 114 -26.79 -49.61 24.73
N GLN A 115 -27.30 -48.37 24.78
CA GLN A 115 -27.04 -47.41 25.85
C GLN A 115 -27.53 -47.91 27.21
N ILE A 116 -28.74 -48.50 27.27
CA ILE A 116 -29.27 -49.11 28.49
C ILE A 116 -28.40 -50.30 28.93
N ALA A 117 -27.99 -51.16 27.99
CA ALA A 117 -27.11 -52.28 28.29
C ALA A 117 -25.75 -51.81 28.82
N GLU A 118 -25.22 -50.69 28.30
CA GLU A 118 -23.99 -50.07 28.78
C GLU A 118 -24.14 -49.49 30.19
N HIS A 119 -25.26 -48.83 30.48
CA HIS A 119 -25.62 -48.40 31.84
C HIS A 119 -25.61 -49.59 32.82
N PHE A 120 -26.24 -50.72 32.47
CA PHE A 120 -26.24 -51.91 33.34
C PHE A 120 -24.84 -52.51 33.55
N LYS A 121 -23.98 -52.47 32.53
CA LYS A 121 -22.58 -52.93 32.64
C LYS A 121 -21.75 -52.01 33.53
N MET A 122 -21.91 -50.70 33.39
CA MET A 122 -21.12 -49.71 34.11
C MET A 122 -21.67 -49.40 35.51
N GLN A 123 -22.96 -49.65 35.75
CA GLN A 123 -23.70 -49.25 36.94
C GLN A 123 -23.57 -47.75 37.26
N LYS A 124 -23.52 -46.91 36.21
CA LYS A 124 -23.42 -45.46 36.31
C LYS A 124 -24.57 -44.79 35.58
N GLY A 125 -25.08 -43.69 36.13
CA GLY A 125 -26.09 -42.84 35.51
C GLY A 125 -25.98 -41.42 36.07
N TRP A 126 -26.83 -40.52 35.58
CA TRP A 126 -26.89 -39.13 36.03
C TRP A 126 -28.16 -38.93 36.88
N PRO A 127 -28.06 -38.97 38.21
CA PRO A 127 -29.19 -38.67 39.07
C PRO A 127 -29.49 -37.17 39.01
N LEU A 128 -30.61 -36.81 38.38
CA LEU A 128 -31.02 -35.41 38.23
C LEU A 128 -32.09 -35.02 39.26
N THR A 129 -32.00 -33.80 39.76
CA THR A 129 -33.08 -33.10 40.46
C THR A 129 -34.19 -32.69 39.49
N ASP A 130 -35.35 -32.27 40.01
CA ASP A 130 -36.45 -31.78 39.16
C ASP A 130 -36.06 -30.50 38.40
N ASP A 131 -35.27 -29.62 39.02
CA ASP A 131 -34.77 -28.39 38.39
C ASP A 131 -33.77 -28.70 37.27
N GLU A 132 -32.82 -29.62 37.48
CA GLU A 132 -31.89 -30.06 36.44
C GLU A 132 -32.61 -30.78 35.29
N ALA A 133 -33.62 -31.60 35.60
CA ALA A 133 -34.45 -32.23 34.58
C ALA A 133 -35.23 -31.20 33.75
N GLN A 134 -35.70 -30.12 34.38
CA GLN A 134 -36.36 -29.02 33.70
C GLN A 134 -35.37 -28.25 32.79
N GLN A 135 -34.14 -28.01 33.24
CA GLN A 135 -33.09 -27.39 32.42
C GLN A 135 -32.78 -28.23 31.17
N VAL A 136 -32.72 -29.56 31.29
CA VAL A 136 -32.53 -30.46 30.15
C VAL A 136 -33.68 -30.35 29.15
N ILE A 137 -34.93 -30.23 29.62
CA ILE A 137 -36.11 -30.05 28.75
C ILE A 137 -36.03 -28.73 27.98
N GLU A 138 -35.58 -27.67 28.63
CA GLU A 138 -35.41 -26.36 28.01
C GLU A 138 -34.31 -26.39 26.96
N ALA A 139 -33.13 -26.92 27.29
CA ALA A 139 -32.01 -27.05 26.36
C ALA A 139 -32.31 -27.96 25.15
N SER A 140 -33.08 -29.05 25.36
CA SER A 140 -33.36 -30.04 24.31
C SER A 140 -34.48 -29.62 23.37
N PHE A 141 -35.43 -28.78 23.81
CA PHE A 141 -36.70 -28.57 23.11
C PHE A 141 -37.12 -27.11 22.93
N ASN A 142 -36.23 -26.13 23.20
CA ASN A 142 -36.42 -24.73 22.83
C ASN A 142 -35.56 -24.37 21.59
N PRO A 143 -36.16 -23.78 20.53
CA PRO A 143 -35.46 -23.54 19.26
C PRO A 143 -34.31 -22.52 19.28
N GLU A 144 -34.25 -21.63 20.26
CA GLU A 144 -33.33 -20.48 20.28
C GLU A 144 -31.87 -20.89 20.57
N ASP A 145 -31.63 -21.95 21.35
CA ASP A 145 -30.28 -22.41 21.71
C ASP A 145 -29.71 -23.49 20.76
N TYR A 146 -30.58 -24.19 20.01
CA TYR A 146 -30.17 -25.31 19.15
C TYR A 146 -29.71 -24.87 17.75
N GLY A 147 -30.31 -23.83 17.16
CA GLY A 147 -29.99 -23.41 15.78
C GLY A 147 -28.67 -22.64 15.63
N VAL A 148 -28.32 -21.82 16.64
CA VAL A 148 -27.19 -20.89 16.56
C VAL A 148 -25.83 -21.60 16.70
N ALA A 149 -25.72 -22.56 17.62
CA ALA A 149 -24.46 -23.29 17.87
C ALA A 149 -24.04 -24.16 16.67
N ILE A 150 -25.01 -24.75 15.97
CA ILE A 150 -24.80 -25.56 14.77
C ILE A 150 -24.50 -24.72 13.53
N ALA A 151 -25.27 -23.65 13.30
CA ALA A 151 -25.04 -22.76 12.17
C ALA A 151 -23.62 -22.16 12.25
N ALA A 152 -23.20 -21.76 13.45
CA ALA A 152 -21.88 -21.24 13.69
C ALA A 152 -20.76 -22.29 13.51
N ALA A 153 -20.98 -23.55 13.93
CA ALA A 153 -20.03 -24.64 13.66
C ALA A 153 -19.79 -24.87 12.16
N SER A 154 -20.86 -24.74 11.36
CA SER A 154 -20.77 -24.85 9.89
C SER A 154 -20.00 -23.70 9.26
N SER A 155 -20.19 -22.47 9.74
CA SER A 155 -19.49 -21.27 9.25
C SER A 155 -18.01 -21.26 9.65
N VAL A 156 -17.65 -21.69 10.87
CA VAL A 156 -16.23 -21.81 11.26
C VAL A 156 -15.51 -22.86 10.40
N THR A 157 -16.16 -23.98 10.12
CA THR A 157 -15.62 -25.02 9.23
C THR A 157 -15.51 -24.51 7.78
N ALA A 158 -16.49 -23.72 7.31
CA ALA A 158 -16.46 -23.09 6.00
C ALA A 158 -15.32 -22.07 5.88
N ALA A 159 -15.10 -21.24 6.89
CA ALA A 159 -13.97 -20.32 6.97
C ALA A 159 -12.63 -21.06 6.94
N ALA A 160 -12.47 -22.14 7.71
CA ALA A 160 -11.26 -22.96 7.70
C ALA A 160 -11.01 -23.60 6.31
N ARG A 161 -12.06 -24.05 5.62
CA ARG A 161 -11.96 -24.56 4.24
C ARG A 161 -11.56 -23.46 3.26
N ALA A 162 -12.13 -22.26 3.40
CA ALA A 162 -11.80 -21.11 2.57
C ALA A 162 -10.33 -20.67 2.77
N VAL A 163 -9.82 -20.70 4.01
CA VAL A 163 -8.40 -20.49 4.31
C VAL A 163 -7.53 -21.53 3.59
N GLY A 164 -7.83 -22.81 3.74
CA GLY A 164 -7.08 -23.88 3.07
C GLY A 164 -7.05 -23.72 1.56
N HIS A 165 -8.19 -23.37 0.97
CA HIS A 165 -8.31 -23.13 -0.47
C HIS A 165 -7.50 -21.91 -0.92
N LEU A 166 -7.53 -20.82 -0.16
CA LEU A 166 -6.72 -19.62 -0.44
C LEU A 166 -5.22 -19.94 -0.38
N VAL A 167 -4.78 -20.66 0.66
CA VAL A 167 -3.37 -21.02 0.85
C VAL A 167 -2.85 -21.88 -0.29
N GLU A 168 -3.58 -22.94 -0.65
CA GLU A 168 -3.17 -23.84 -1.71
C GLU A 168 -3.19 -23.16 -3.08
N THR A 169 -4.20 -22.32 -3.34
CA THR A 169 -4.25 -21.54 -4.58
C THR A 169 -3.09 -20.55 -4.65
N ALA A 170 -2.78 -19.82 -3.57
CA ALA A 170 -1.65 -18.89 -3.54
C ALA A 170 -0.30 -19.58 -3.80
N ARG A 171 -0.08 -20.75 -3.20
CA ARG A 171 1.11 -21.58 -3.46
C ARG A 171 1.22 -22.01 -4.92
N GLN A 172 0.13 -22.51 -5.49
CA GLN A 172 0.10 -22.93 -6.90
C GLN A 172 0.33 -21.77 -7.85
N GLN A 173 -0.27 -20.61 -7.58
CA GLN A 173 -0.18 -19.43 -8.43
C GLN A 173 1.19 -18.74 -8.33
N ARG A 174 1.94 -18.89 -7.22
CA ARG A 174 3.31 -18.34 -7.09
C ARG A 174 4.28 -18.88 -8.15
N GLN A 175 4.00 -20.05 -8.71
CA GLN A 175 4.75 -20.64 -9.80
C GLN A 175 4.80 -19.74 -11.05
N LEU A 176 3.74 -18.97 -11.34
CA LEU A 176 3.68 -18.11 -12.53
C LEU A 176 4.71 -16.96 -12.47
N PRO A 177 4.77 -16.15 -11.39
CA PRO A 177 5.88 -15.21 -11.16
C PRO A 177 7.25 -15.87 -11.13
N PHE A 178 7.38 -17.04 -10.48
CA PHE A 178 8.65 -17.77 -10.40
C PHE A 178 9.19 -18.15 -11.79
N GLU A 179 8.33 -18.64 -12.69
CA GLU A 179 8.70 -18.98 -14.06
C GLU A 179 9.10 -17.74 -14.87
N ALA A 180 8.39 -16.62 -14.68
CA ALA A 180 8.74 -15.34 -15.31
C ALA A 180 10.11 -14.83 -14.83
N ALA A 181 10.37 -14.86 -13.53
CA ALA A 181 11.66 -14.51 -12.95
C ALA A 181 12.76 -15.46 -13.40
N SER A 182 12.50 -16.78 -13.44
CA SER A 182 13.46 -17.78 -13.92
C SER A 182 13.82 -17.58 -15.39
N ALA A 183 12.85 -17.20 -16.23
CA ALA A 183 13.09 -16.89 -17.64
C ALA A 183 14.03 -15.67 -17.79
N TRP A 184 13.88 -14.65 -16.94
CA TRP A 184 14.81 -13.54 -16.87
C TRP A 184 16.22 -14.00 -16.49
N HIS A 185 16.37 -14.77 -15.41
CA HIS A 185 17.68 -15.27 -14.98
C HIS A 185 18.37 -16.10 -16.07
N ALA A 186 17.62 -16.96 -16.77
CA ALA A 186 18.13 -17.75 -17.89
C ALA A 186 18.60 -16.88 -19.06
N MET A 187 17.87 -15.79 -19.36
CA MET A 187 18.25 -14.82 -20.38
C MET A 187 19.51 -14.06 -19.97
N ARG A 188 19.54 -13.50 -18.76
CA ARG A 188 20.69 -12.79 -18.20
C ARG A 188 21.96 -13.64 -18.25
N MET A 189 21.87 -14.90 -17.80
CA MET A 189 22.98 -15.84 -17.87
C MET A 189 23.44 -16.13 -19.30
N ARG A 190 22.52 -16.17 -20.28
CA ARG A 190 22.86 -16.37 -21.69
C ARG A 190 23.62 -15.17 -22.25
N VAL A 191 23.14 -13.96 -21.98
CA VAL A 191 23.77 -12.71 -22.41
C VAL A 191 25.16 -12.59 -21.79
N GLN A 192 25.28 -12.76 -20.47
CA GLN A 192 26.55 -12.71 -19.76
C GLN A 192 27.57 -13.74 -20.27
N ARG A 193 27.12 -14.92 -20.72
CA ARG A 193 28.00 -15.93 -21.36
C ARG A 193 28.41 -15.57 -22.79
N SER A 194 27.60 -14.79 -23.49
CA SER A 194 27.86 -14.38 -24.88
C SER A 194 28.75 -13.14 -24.99
N LEU A 195 28.84 -12.34 -23.92
CA LEU A 195 29.69 -11.17 -23.86
C LEU A 195 31.15 -11.57 -23.65
N PRO A 196 32.12 -10.92 -24.34
CA PRO A 196 33.53 -11.14 -24.08
C PRO A 196 33.85 -10.82 -22.63
N ARG A 197 34.62 -11.69 -21.98
CA ARG A 197 35.22 -11.37 -20.68
C ARG A 197 36.14 -10.17 -20.85
N ALA A 198 36.03 -9.19 -19.96
CA ALA A 198 36.89 -8.02 -19.93
C ALA A 198 37.72 -8.06 -18.65
N TRP A 199 38.95 -7.57 -18.71
CA TRP A 199 39.85 -7.49 -17.57
C TRP A 199 40.17 -6.03 -17.30
N ASP A 200 40.25 -5.68 -16.03
CA ASP A 200 40.70 -4.38 -15.59
C ASP A 200 42.16 -4.20 -16.01
N ALA A 201 42.43 -3.13 -16.76
CA ALA A 201 43.75 -2.90 -17.35
C ALA A 201 44.82 -2.47 -16.32
N ALA A 202 44.40 -2.01 -15.13
CA ALA A 202 45.28 -1.55 -14.06
C ALA A 202 45.54 -2.64 -13.00
N THR A 203 44.54 -3.47 -12.68
CA THR A 203 44.63 -4.50 -11.63
C THR A 203 44.77 -5.92 -12.19
N GLY A 204 44.41 -6.15 -13.46
CA GLY A 204 44.38 -7.48 -14.09
C GLY A 204 43.22 -8.36 -13.62
N GLU A 205 42.30 -7.83 -12.80
CA GLU A 205 41.15 -8.57 -12.31
C GLU A 205 40.05 -8.69 -13.38
N LEU A 206 39.27 -9.77 -13.31
CA LEU A 206 38.16 -9.98 -14.23
C LEU A 206 37.02 -9.00 -13.91
N LEU A 207 36.65 -8.15 -14.86
CA LEU A 207 35.52 -7.23 -14.70
C LEU A 207 34.20 -8.03 -14.60
N PRO A 208 33.23 -7.54 -13.80
CA PRO A 208 31.92 -8.17 -13.72
C PRO A 208 31.29 -8.27 -15.12
N PRO A 209 30.60 -9.39 -15.42
CA PRO A 209 30.02 -9.59 -16.74
C PRO A 209 28.99 -8.51 -17.03
N GLY A 210 29.00 -8.00 -18.27
CA GLY A 210 28.07 -6.95 -18.69
C GLY A 210 26.61 -7.37 -18.52
N GLU A 211 25.77 -6.43 -18.08
CA GLU A 211 24.33 -6.66 -17.93
C GLU A 211 23.61 -6.63 -19.28
N PRO A 212 22.48 -7.35 -19.42
CA PRO A 212 21.62 -7.25 -20.59
C PRO A 212 21.14 -5.82 -20.84
N SER A 213 20.91 -5.50 -22.10
CA SER A 213 20.39 -4.19 -22.47
C SER A 213 18.96 -3.97 -21.97
N LEU A 214 18.56 -2.71 -21.96
CA LEU A 214 17.19 -2.27 -21.74
C LEU A 214 16.19 -2.95 -22.66
N VAL A 215 16.55 -2.92 -23.95
CA VAL A 215 16.16 -3.83 -25.04
C VAL A 215 15.49 -5.13 -24.57
N GLU A 216 16.38 -5.91 -23.95
CA GLU A 216 16.20 -7.31 -23.61
C GLU A 216 15.54 -7.49 -22.25
N THR A 217 15.61 -6.49 -21.38
CA THR A 217 15.17 -6.56 -19.99
C THR A 217 13.68 -6.22 -19.83
N VAL A 218 13.18 -5.20 -20.55
CA VAL A 218 11.81 -4.69 -20.40
C VAL A 218 10.74 -5.79 -20.56
N PRO A 219 10.77 -6.66 -21.59
CA PRO A 219 9.73 -7.67 -21.79
C PRO A 219 9.61 -8.67 -20.62
N PHE A 220 10.70 -8.93 -19.90
CA PHE A 220 10.67 -9.83 -18.75
C PHE A 220 10.10 -9.16 -17.50
N ARG A 221 10.36 -7.86 -17.31
CA ARG A 221 9.73 -7.08 -16.22
C ARG A 221 8.22 -6.99 -16.42
N GLU A 222 7.79 -6.62 -17.62
CA GLU A 222 6.36 -6.55 -17.98
C GLU A 222 5.67 -7.90 -17.80
N ARG A 223 6.33 -8.99 -18.21
CA ARG A 223 5.81 -10.35 -18.00
C ARG A 223 5.67 -10.70 -16.52
N LEU A 224 6.64 -10.34 -15.69
CA LEU A 224 6.56 -10.57 -14.23
C LEU A 224 5.43 -9.74 -13.60
N ASP A 225 5.32 -8.46 -13.96
CA ASP A 225 4.25 -7.59 -13.43
C ASP A 225 2.86 -8.11 -13.84
N ALA A 226 2.72 -8.56 -15.09
CA ALA A 226 1.49 -9.16 -15.58
C ALA A 226 1.13 -10.46 -14.85
N THR A 227 2.10 -11.34 -14.58
CA THR A 227 1.82 -12.58 -13.83
C THR A 227 1.47 -12.28 -12.38
N LEU A 228 2.16 -11.35 -11.71
CA LEU A 228 1.81 -10.91 -10.34
C LEU A 228 0.38 -10.36 -10.27
N GLN A 229 0.00 -9.50 -11.22
CA GLN A 229 -1.35 -8.98 -11.29
C GLN A 229 -2.39 -10.10 -11.51
N GLN A 230 -2.09 -11.06 -12.38
CA GLN A 230 -2.94 -12.23 -12.61
C GLN A 230 -3.13 -13.06 -11.33
N VAL A 231 -2.08 -13.27 -10.53
CA VAL A 231 -2.19 -13.96 -9.24
C VAL A 231 -3.14 -13.20 -8.31
N VAL A 232 -2.96 -11.88 -8.16
CA VAL A 232 -3.82 -11.06 -7.29
C VAL A 232 -5.29 -11.12 -7.71
N GLU A 233 -5.59 -11.03 -9.01
CA GLU A 233 -6.96 -11.14 -9.53
C GLU A 233 -7.57 -12.52 -9.28
N THR A 234 -6.75 -13.58 -9.29
CA THR A 234 -7.19 -14.95 -8.98
C THR A 234 -7.52 -15.13 -7.50
N LEU A 235 -6.73 -14.53 -6.59
CA LEU A 235 -6.90 -14.70 -5.15
C LEU A 235 -7.97 -13.78 -4.55
N ARG A 236 -8.20 -12.61 -5.13
CA ARG A 236 -9.19 -11.62 -4.64
C ARG A 236 -10.59 -12.22 -4.35
N PRO A 237 -11.22 -13.00 -5.24
CA PRO A 237 -12.53 -13.60 -4.95
C PRO A 237 -12.48 -14.62 -3.81
N LEU A 238 -11.34 -15.30 -3.59
CA LEU A 238 -11.18 -16.24 -2.48
C LEU A 238 -11.11 -15.52 -1.14
N VAL A 239 -10.38 -14.40 -1.07
CA VAL A 239 -10.35 -13.53 0.11
C VAL A 239 -11.75 -12.99 0.41
N ALA A 240 -12.47 -12.50 -0.60
CA ALA A 240 -13.84 -12.01 -0.41
C ALA A 240 -14.79 -13.09 0.14
N SER A 241 -14.68 -14.33 -0.36
CA SER A 241 -15.45 -15.47 0.14
C SER A 241 -15.11 -15.80 1.61
N LEU A 242 -13.82 -15.82 1.96
CA LEU A 242 -13.37 -16.03 3.34
C LEU A 242 -13.92 -14.93 4.28
N VAL A 243 -13.83 -13.66 3.88
CA VAL A 243 -14.33 -12.54 4.68
C VAL A 243 -15.85 -12.66 4.91
N ALA A 244 -16.61 -13.08 3.89
CA ALA A 244 -18.04 -13.33 4.04
C ALA A 244 -18.35 -14.42 5.09
N GLU A 245 -17.60 -15.52 5.09
CA GLU A 245 -17.74 -16.57 6.12
C GLU A 245 -17.38 -16.05 7.51
N LEU A 246 -16.32 -15.25 7.64
CA LEU A 246 -15.92 -14.64 8.92
C LEU A 246 -16.97 -13.66 9.45
N HIS A 247 -17.65 -12.90 8.58
CA HIS A 247 -18.79 -12.09 8.98
C HIS A 247 -19.94 -12.94 9.56
N ALA A 248 -20.24 -14.09 8.95
CA ALA A 248 -21.25 -15.01 9.47
C ALA A 248 -20.86 -15.57 10.85
N VAL A 249 -19.57 -15.94 11.03
CA VAL A 249 -19.04 -16.40 12.32
C VAL A 249 -19.17 -15.32 13.39
N ARG A 250 -18.76 -14.07 13.12
CA ARG A 250 -18.87 -12.94 14.07
C ARG A 250 -20.31 -12.68 14.49
N ALA A 251 -21.24 -12.74 13.54
CA ALA A 251 -22.65 -12.51 13.80
C ALA A 251 -23.25 -13.61 14.69
N ALA A 252 -22.83 -14.86 14.52
CA ALA A 252 -23.31 -15.98 15.33
C ALA A 252 -22.57 -16.13 16.67
N MET A 253 -21.31 -15.70 16.75
CA MET A 253 -20.43 -15.89 17.91
C MET A 253 -19.60 -14.64 18.19
N VAL A 254 -20.15 -13.72 18.97
CA VAL A 254 -19.48 -12.44 19.29
C VAL A 254 -18.14 -12.64 20.01
N HIS A 255 -18.02 -13.68 20.85
CA HIS A 255 -16.82 -13.93 21.65
C HIS A 255 -15.57 -14.33 20.84
N VAL A 256 -15.72 -14.87 19.62
CA VAL A 256 -14.59 -15.20 18.74
C VAL A 256 -14.21 -14.07 17.78
N GLY A 257 -14.90 -12.91 17.85
CA GLY A 257 -14.68 -11.77 16.97
C GLY A 257 -13.22 -11.36 16.78
N PRO A 258 -12.41 -11.23 17.85
CA PRO A 258 -10.99 -10.88 17.73
C PRO A 258 -10.17 -11.86 16.88
N TRP A 259 -10.50 -13.16 16.89
CA TRP A 259 -9.85 -14.16 16.05
C TRP A 259 -10.32 -14.08 14.59
N CYS A 260 -11.58 -13.76 14.35
CA CYS A 260 -12.06 -13.51 12.99
C CYS A 260 -11.32 -12.33 12.35
N ASP A 261 -11.12 -11.24 13.09
CA ASP A 261 -10.41 -10.05 12.61
C ASP A 261 -8.93 -10.37 12.33
N TRP A 262 -8.30 -11.23 13.13
CA TRP A 262 -6.95 -11.72 12.87
C TRP A 262 -6.84 -12.53 11.57
N VAL A 263 -7.79 -13.45 11.32
CA VAL A 263 -7.82 -14.24 10.07
C VAL A 263 -8.03 -13.32 8.85
N GLU A 264 -8.94 -12.35 8.96
CA GLU A 264 -9.20 -11.36 7.91
C GLU A 264 -7.96 -10.51 7.59
N ALA A 265 -7.27 -10.01 8.61
CA ALA A 265 -6.02 -9.27 8.44
C ALA A 265 -4.92 -10.12 7.79
N ALA A 266 -4.75 -11.37 8.23
CA ALA A 266 -3.78 -12.29 7.66
C ALA A 266 -4.09 -12.63 6.19
N ALA A 267 -5.36 -12.77 5.83
CA ALA A 267 -5.77 -12.97 4.44
C ALA A 267 -5.42 -11.75 3.55
N GLY A 268 -5.58 -10.53 4.09
CA GLY A 268 -5.11 -9.30 3.46
C GLY A 268 -3.60 -9.29 3.21
N MET A 269 -2.80 -9.74 4.17
CA MET A 269 -1.35 -9.87 4.02
C MET A 269 -0.96 -10.86 2.91
N VAL A 270 -1.67 -11.99 2.80
CA VAL A 270 -1.44 -12.97 1.72
C VAL A 270 -1.71 -12.34 0.35
N LEU A 271 -2.79 -11.57 0.21
CA LEU A 271 -3.12 -10.90 -1.05
C LEU A 271 -2.06 -9.86 -1.44
N ALA A 272 -1.61 -9.05 -0.48
CA ALA A 272 -0.56 -8.05 -0.69
C ALA A 272 0.78 -8.70 -1.05
N ALA A 273 1.20 -9.72 -0.31
CA ALA A 273 2.45 -10.45 -0.55
C ALA A 273 2.44 -11.16 -1.92
N SER A 274 1.29 -11.70 -2.34
CA SER A 274 1.15 -12.38 -3.64
C SER A 274 1.35 -11.46 -4.84
N GLY A 275 1.13 -10.15 -4.69
CA GLY A 275 1.37 -9.14 -5.73
C GLY A 275 2.80 -8.60 -5.77
N ARG A 276 3.69 -9.07 -4.91
CA ARG A 276 5.07 -8.57 -4.79
C ARG A 276 6.09 -9.63 -5.20
N TRP A 277 7.15 -9.17 -5.88
CA TRP A 277 8.36 -9.94 -6.16
C TRP A 277 9.58 -9.01 -6.02
N PRO A 278 10.69 -9.45 -5.38
CA PRO A 278 11.90 -8.64 -5.19
C PRO A 278 12.59 -8.22 -6.50
N GLY A 279 13.12 -6.99 -6.53
CA GLY A 279 13.92 -6.48 -7.65
C GLY A 279 13.14 -6.05 -8.90
N ARG A 280 13.69 -5.06 -9.63
CA ARG A 280 13.27 -4.68 -11.00
C ARG A 280 14.54 -4.31 -11.79
N PRO A 281 15.27 -5.28 -12.37
CA PRO A 281 14.85 -6.63 -12.79
C PRO A 281 14.65 -7.65 -11.64
N PRO A 282 13.91 -8.76 -11.87
CA PRO A 282 13.60 -9.75 -10.85
C PRO A 282 14.86 -10.32 -10.18
N GLU A 283 14.88 -10.32 -8.85
CA GLU A 283 15.83 -11.05 -8.01
C GLU A 283 15.25 -12.43 -7.62
N ASP A 284 15.95 -13.14 -6.73
CA ASP A 284 15.44 -14.35 -6.09
C ASP A 284 14.19 -14.05 -5.25
N ASP A 285 13.34 -15.07 -5.06
CA ASP A 285 12.11 -14.92 -4.27
C ASP A 285 12.41 -14.63 -2.79
N ASP A 286 11.51 -13.90 -2.13
CA ASP A 286 11.59 -13.59 -0.71
C ASP A 286 10.65 -14.45 0.14
N GLU A 287 10.89 -14.49 1.45
CA GLU A 287 10.10 -15.27 2.40
C GLU A 287 8.80 -14.55 2.83
N VAL A 288 8.41 -13.46 2.16
CA VAL A 288 7.27 -12.63 2.58
C VAL A 288 5.94 -13.35 2.33
N LEU A 289 5.75 -13.97 1.16
CA LEU A 289 4.55 -14.76 0.89
C LEU A 289 4.48 -16.03 1.76
N PRO A 290 5.54 -16.86 1.86
CA PRO A 290 5.57 -17.98 2.80
C PRO A 290 5.23 -17.57 4.25
N GLY A 291 5.78 -16.46 4.72
CA GLY A 291 5.49 -15.90 6.04
C GLY A 291 4.01 -15.51 6.22
N ALA A 292 3.43 -14.82 5.23
CA ALA A 292 2.01 -14.44 5.25
C ALA A 292 1.07 -15.67 5.24
N LEU A 293 1.42 -16.71 4.47
CA LEU A 293 0.65 -17.97 4.44
C LEU A 293 0.72 -18.71 5.77
N ALA A 294 1.89 -18.75 6.41
CA ALA A 294 2.06 -19.35 7.72
C ALA A 294 1.23 -18.61 8.79
N GLU A 295 1.22 -17.27 8.74
CA GLU A 295 0.43 -16.45 9.66
C GLU A 295 -1.07 -16.65 9.47
N LEU A 296 -1.55 -16.77 8.23
CA LEU A 296 -2.96 -17.07 7.95
C LEU A 296 -3.37 -18.45 8.50
N LEU A 297 -2.53 -19.47 8.33
CA LEU A 297 -2.78 -20.81 8.90
C LEU A 297 -2.79 -20.78 10.43
N ARG A 298 -1.86 -20.03 11.05
CA ARG A 298 -1.79 -19.84 12.50
C ARG A 298 -3.05 -19.16 13.04
N ALA A 299 -3.48 -18.06 12.41
CA ALA A 299 -4.71 -17.36 12.77
C ALA A 299 -5.95 -18.27 12.65
N SER A 300 -6.04 -19.05 11.57
CA SER A 300 -7.15 -19.99 11.34
C SER A 300 -7.19 -21.12 12.39
N ALA A 301 -6.02 -21.63 12.80
CA ALA A 301 -5.92 -22.64 13.84
C ALA A 301 -6.33 -22.07 15.20
N ALA A 302 -5.91 -20.84 15.53
CA ALA A 302 -6.31 -20.15 16.75
C ALA A 302 -7.82 -19.88 16.80
N LEU A 303 -8.43 -19.43 15.70
CA LEU A 303 -9.88 -19.28 15.60
C LEU A 303 -10.62 -20.61 15.85
N SER A 304 -10.13 -21.70 15.27
CA SER A 304 -10.72 -23.03 15.45
C SER A 304 -10.61 -23.51 16.90
N ALA A 305 -9.47 -23.29 17.55
CA ALA A 305 -9.25 -23.62 18.96
C ALA A 305 -10.15 -22.78 19.89
N ALA A 306 -10.25 -21.47 19.63
CA ALA A 306 -11.08 -20.56 20.41
C ALA A 306 -12.56 -20.96 20.34
N TRP A 307 -13.03 -21.29 19.14
CA TRP A 307 -14.39 -21.80 18.93
C TRP A 307 -14.66 -23.12 19.68
N GLN A 308 -13.69 -24.04 19.69
CA GLN A 308 -13.83 -25.34 20.37
C GLN A 308 -13.71 -25.24 21.91
N GLY A 309 -13.43 -24.05 22.46
CA GLY A 309 -13.13 -23.86 23.88
C GLY A 309 -11.83 -24.54 24.30
N GLN A 310 -10.89 -24.74 23.37
CA GLN A 310 -9.54 -25.20 23.64
C GLN A 310 -8.62 -24.01 23.94
N PRO A 311 -7.46 -24.22 24.60
CA PRO A 311 -6.46 -23.18 24.75
C PRO A 311 -6.06 -22.61 23.39
N ALA A 312 -6.46 -21.36 23.13
CA ALA A 312 -6.23 -20.68 21.87
C ALA A 312 -5.20 -19.56 22.06
N GLU A 313 -4.33 -19.41 21.07
CA GLU A 313 -3.43 -18.27 21.01
C GLU A 313 -4.23 -16.97 20.88
N GLN A 314 -3.87 -15.96 21.67
CA GLN A 314 -4.54 -14.67 21.62
C GLN A 314 -4.15 -13.92 20.34
N PRO A 315 -5.08 -13.23 19.68
CA PRO A 315 -4.77 -12.40 18.54
C PRO A 315 -3.63 -11.43 18.87
N PRO A 316 -2.64 -11.26 17.98
CA PRO A 316 -1.59 -10.28 18.18
C PRO A 316 -2.24 -8.90 18.31
N ALA A 317 -1.70 -8.07 19.21
CA ALA A 317 -2.14 -6.69 19.29
C ALA A 317 -2.03 -6.07 17.89
N PRO A 318 -3.08 -5.39 17.38
CA PRO A 318 -3.01 -4.78 16.06
C PRO A 318 -1.76 -3.90 16.04
N PRO A 319 -0.91 -4.02 15.00
CA PRO A 319 0.20 -3.10 14.88
C PRO A 319 -0.38 -1.69 14.98
N PRO A 320 0.28 -0.77 15.72
CA PRO A 320 -0.19 0.61 15.79
C PRO A 320 -0.45 1.06 14.35
N PRO A 321 -1.58 1.75 14.09
CA PRO A 321 -1.89 2.22 12.74
C PRO A 321 -0.62 2.87 12.22
N ALA A 322 -0.15 2.43 11.05
CA ALA A 322 0.96 3.08 10.40
C ALA A 322 0.62 4.57 10.44
N PRO A 323 1.47 5.43 11.05
CA PRO A 323 1.15 6.84 11.14
C PRO A 323 0.76 7.26 9.73
N GLU A 324 -0.41 7.88 9.57
CA GLU A 324 -0.74 8.55 8.31
C GLU A 324 0.53 9.30 7.91
N PRO A 325 1.09 9.08 6.70
CA PRO A 325 2.36 9.67 6.34
C PRO A 325 2.19 11.17 6.56
N VAL A 326 2.77 11.67 7.66
CA VAL A 326 2.63 13.07 8.04
C VAL A 326 3.30 13.81 6.91
N GLU A 327 2.48 14.48 6.11
CA GLU A 327 2.95 15.27 4.98
C GLU A 327 4.05 16.18 5.51
N THR A 328 5.28 15.92 5.07
CA THR A 328 6.42 16.76 5.40
C THR A 328 6.16 18.16 4.86
N ASP A 329 6.73 19.20 5.47
CA ASP A 329 6.51 20.56 4.98
C ASP A 329 6.97 20.73 3.52
N ALA A 330 8.02 19.99 3.10
CA ALA A 330 8.44 19.95 1.70
C ALA A 330 7.37 19.35 0.77
N GLN A 331 6.71 18.25 1.18
CA GLN A 331 5.61 17.65 0.42
C GLN A 331 4.39 18.57 0.36
N ARG A 332 4.07 19.25 1.48
CA ARG A 332 2.98 20.23 1.56
C ARG A 332 3.21 21.39 0.60
N LEU A 333 4.38 22.01 0.66
CA LEU A 333 4.75 23.14 -0.21
C LEU A 333 4.74 22.73 -1.69
N ALA A 334 5.25 21.55 -2.02
CA ALA A 334 5.22 21.04 -3.39
C ALA A 334 3.79 20.82 -3.90
N ARG A 335 2.91 20.28 -3.07
CA ARG A 335 1.48 20.09 -3.40
C ARG A 335 0.77 21.42 -3.56
N GLU A 336 0.92 22.35 -2.62
CA GLU A 336 0.30 23.69 -2.66
C GLU A 336 0.75 24.48 -3.90
N HIS A 337 2.04 24.40 -4.23
CA HIS A 337 2.58 24.99 -5.46
C HIS A 337 1.93 24.37 -6.70
N HIS A 338 1.84 23.05 -6.79
CA HIS A 338 1.21 22.36 -7.91
C HIS A 338 -0.27 22.75 -8.07
N GLU A 339 -1.03 22.76 -6.97
CA GLU A 339 -2.44 23.17 -6.94
C GLU A 339 -2.62 24.63 -7.41
N LEU A 340 -1.73 25.53 -6.98
CA LEU A 340 -1.73 26.92 -7.43
C LEU A 340 -1.47 27.04 -8.94
N LEU A 341 -0.49 26.30 -9.47
CA LEU A 341 -0.21 26.33 -10.91
C LEU A 341 -1.40 25.78 -11.71
N GLU A 342 -2.03 24.69 -11.27
CA GLU A 342 -3.24 24.14 -11.91
C GLU A 342 -4.41 25.13 -11.90
N ARG A 343 -4.59 25.91 -10.81
CA ARG A 343 -5.55 27.02 -10.75
C ARG A 343 -5.26 28.10 -11.79
N ALA A 344 -3.99 28.35 -12.12
CA ALA A 344 -3.56 29.36 -13.08
C ALA A 344 -3.57 28.89 -14.55
N ARG A 345 -3.39 27.59 -14.84
CA ARG A 345 -3.35 27.05 -16.21
C ARG A 345 -4.53 27.44 -17.12
N PRO A 346 -5.77 27.67 -16.64
CA PRO A 346 -6.84 28.15 -17.49
C PRO A 346 -6.53 29.49 -18.21
N TRP A 347 -5.66 30.36 -17.67
CA TRP A 347 -5.25 31.60 -18.33
C TRP A 347 -4.31 31.38 -19.51
N THR A 348 -3.54 30.28 -19.54
CA THR A 348 -2.73 29.94 -20.72
C THR A 348 -3.60 29.45 -21.87
N ARG A 349 -4.69 28.72 -21.55
CA ARG A 349 -5.60 28.09 -22.52
C ARG A 349 -6.64 29.06 -23.09
N VAL A 350 -7.08 30.04 -22.30
CA VAL A 350 -8.19 30.95 -22.67
C VAL A 350 -7.74 32.41 -22.57
N ASN A 351 -7.66 33.07 -23.73
CA ASN A 351 -7.17 34.45 -23.82
C ASN A 351 -8.12 35.53 -23.27
N GLY A 352 -9.42 35.24 -23.11
CA GLY A 352 -10.43 36.22 -22.68
C GLY A 352 -10.69 36.32 -21.18
N ARG A 353 -9.91 35.63 -20.32
CA ARG A 353 -10.12 35.64 -18.87
C ARG A 353 -9.73 36.99 -18.27
N PRO A 354 -10.52 37.58 -17.35
CA PRO A 354 -10.14 38.83 -16.70
C PRO A 354 -8.85 38.65 -15.90
N TYR A 355 -8.15 39.76 -15.68
CA TYR A 355 -7.04 39.80 -14.74
C TYR A 355 -7.52 39.44 -13.33
N ASP A 356 -6.75 38.61 -12.63
CA ASP A 356 -6.97 38.22 -11.25
C ASP A 356 -5.75 38.64 -10.41
N ALA A 357 -5.92 39.71 -9.63
CA ALA A 357 -4.86 40.28 -8.81
C ALA A 357 -4.42 39.35 -7.66
N THR A 358 -5.35 38.56 -7.12
CA THR A 358 -5.04 37.64 -6.02
C THR A 358 -4.20 36.49 -6.56
N LEU A 359 -4.65 35.87 -7.65
CA LEU A 359 -3.93 34.78 -8.29
C LEU A 359 -2.55 35.21 -8.80
N TYR A 360 -2.44 36.43 -9.35
CA TYR A 360 -1.14 37.00 -9.72
C TYR A 360 -0.20 37.10 -8.51
N THR A 361 -0.68 37.65 -7.40
CA THR A 361 0.11 37.81 -6.17
C THR A 361 0.55 36.46 -5.61
N ASP A 362 -0.35 35.47 -5.57
CA ASP A 362 -0.05 34.10 -5.13
C ASP A 362 1.09 33.50 -5.97
N LEU A 363 1.06 33.67 -7.30
CA LEU A 363 2.09 33.15 -8.21
C LEU A 363 3.44 33.85 -8.02
N VAL A 364 3.45 35.17 -7.80
CA VAL A 364 4.69 35.91 -7.51
C VAL A 364 5.30 35.45 -6.18
N GLN A 365 4.48 35.18 -5.16
CA GLN A 365 4.96 34.64 -3.89
C GLN A 365 5.50 33.20 -4.05
N ALA A 366 4.81 32.37 -4.83
CA ALA A 366 5.21 30.99 -5.11
C ALA A 366 6.51 30.90 -5.94
N ALA A 367 6.91 31.96 -6.64
CA ALA A 367 8.19 32.03 -7.33
C ALA A 367 9.39 31.81 -6.39
N ARG A 368 9.25 32.12 -5.08
CA ARG A 368 10.30 31.83 -4.07
C ARG A 368 10.50 30.34 -3.86
N PHE A 369 9.42 29.55 -3.84
CA PHE A 369 9.53 28.10 -3.81
C PHE A 369 10.11 27.55 -5.12
N ALA A 370 9.65 28.09 -6.26
CA ALA A 370 10.10 27.65 -7.57
C ALA A 370 11.57 28.01 -7.89
N LEU A 371 12.14 29.00 -7.20
CA LEU A 371 13.56 29.40 -7.28
C LEU A 371 14.50 28.31 -6.74
N ASP A 372 14.02 27.52 -5.77
CA ASP A 372 14.76 26.40 -5.19
C ASP A 372 14.64 25.11 -6.02
N LEU A 373 14.00 25.17 -7.19
CA LEU A 373 13.91 24.04 -8.12
C LEU A 373 14.97 24.15 -9.22
N PRO A 374 15.85 23.14 -9.36
CA PRO A 374 16.73 22.95 -10.51
C PRO A 374 16.04 23.14 -11.87
N GLU A 375 16.78 23.65 -12.87
CA GLU A 375 16.30 23.76 -14.26
C GLU A 375 16.34 22.40 -14.99
N LEU A 376 15.67 21.39 -14.45
CA LEU A 376 15.64 20.02 -14.96
C LEU A 376 14.33 19.70 -15.70
N PRO A 377 14.34 18.73 -16.64
CA PRO A 377 13.15 18.24 -17.33
C PRO A 377 11.96 17.92 -16.41
N MET A 378 12.21 17.26 -15.27
CA MET A 378 11.19 16.92 -14.27
C MET A 378 10.49 18.13 -13.64
N TYR A 379 11.15 19.29 -13.60
CA TYR A 379 10.60 20.52 -13.02
C TYR A 379 10.08 21.50 -14.07
N LEU A 380 10.14 21.19 -15.37
CA LEU A 380 9.70 22.11 -16.43
C LEU A 380 8.28 22.64 -16.23
N THR A 381 7.37 21.84 -15.66
CA THR A 381 5.96 22.22 -15.48
C THR A 381 5.69 22.98 -14.18
N VAL A 382 6.70 23.11 -13.31
CA VAL A 382 6.58 23.68 -11.95
C VAL A 382 7.68 24.67 -11.57
N GLY A 383 8.75 24.79 -12.36
CA GLY A 383 9.92 25.62 -12.07
C GLY A 383 9.64 27.12 -12.19
N LEU A 384 10.68 27.92 -11.92
CA LEU A 384 10.58 29.38 -11.87
C LEU A 384 9.95 29.99 -13.13
N SER A 385 10.46 29.63 -14.31
CA SER A 385 9.96 30.17 -15.59
C SER A 385 8.48 29.88 -15.82
N THR A 386 8.01 28.69 -15.46
CA THR A 386 6.60 28.31 -15.61
C THR A 386 5.72 29.08 -14.61
N THR A 387 6.19 29.25 -13.38
CA THR A 387 5.49 30.00 -12.34
C THR A 387 5.34 31.48 -12.74
N THR A 388 6.42 32.13 -13.19
CA THR A 388 6.39 33.53 -13.63
C THR A 388 5.65 33.71 -14.96
N GLY A 389 5.73 32.74 -15.88
CA GLY A 389 4.99 32.75 -17.14
C GLY A 389 3.47 32.67 -16.91
N LEU A 390 3.04 31.82 -15.97
CA LEU A 390 1.64 31.76 -15.53
C LEU A 390 1.19 33.09 -14.90
N ALA A 391 2.05 33.76 -14.11
CA ALA A 391 1.75 35.09 -13.59
C ALA A 391 1.54 36.11 -14.72
N ALA A 392 2.40 36.10 -15.75
CA ALA A 392 2.24 36.95 -16.92
C ALA A 392 0.96 36.62 -17.71
N ASP A 393 0.59 35.35 -17.85
CA ASP A 393 -0.66 34.93 -18.47
C ASP A 393 -1.89 35.41 -17.69
N VAL A 394 -1.84 35.42 -16.35
CA VAL A 394 -2.87 36.00 -15.50
C VAL A 394 -2.97 37.52 -15.69
N ALA A 395 -1.83 38.20 -15.82
CA ALA A 395 -1.75 39.64 -16.04
C ALA A 395 -2.20 40.11 -17.45
N ARG A 396 -2.35 39.20 -18.42
CA ARG A 396 -2.60 39.51 -19.84
C ARG A 396 -3.69 40.56 -20.08
N ASN A 397 -4.81 40.47 -19.36
CA ASN A 397 -5.98 41.34 -19.55
C ASN A 397 -6.09 42.43 -18.49
N ALA A 398 -5.02 42.72 -17.75
CA ALA A 398 -4.96 43.92 -16.92
C ALA A 398 -5.00 45.17 -17.82
N ASP A 399 -5.61 46.25 -17.35
CA ASP A 399 -5.51 47.55 -18.02
C ASP A 399 -4.06 48.05 -18.03
N ASP A 400 -3.75 49.02 -18.89
CA ASP A 400 -2.37 49.46 -19.10
C ASP A 400 -1.75 50.10 -17.85
N ALA A 401 -2.54 50.77 -17.00
CA ALA A 401 -2.03 51.38 -15.77
C ALA A 401 -1.66 50.30 -14.75
N THR A 402 -2.53 49.30 -14.58
CA THR A 402 -2.28 48.13 -13.74
C THR A 402 -1.09 47.34 -14.26
N PHE A 403 -1.03 47.00 -15.54
CA PHE A 403 0.09 46.26 -16.13
C PHE A 403 1.42 47.03 -15.99
N CYS A 404 1.39 48.35 -16.14
CA CYS A 404 2.54 49.24 -15.91
C CYS A 404 3.06 49.15 -14.47
N ALA A 405 2.16 49.09 -13.48
CA ALA A 405 2.52 48.89 -12.07
C ALA A 405 3.07 47.48 -11.81
N LEU A 406 2.47 46.44 -12.41
CA LEU A 406 2.96 45.07 -12.28
C LEU A 406 4.40 44.91 -12.79
N ILE A 407 4.79 45.64 -13.84
CA ILE A 407 6.18 45.68 -14.32
C ILE A 407 7.12 46.28 -13.25
N ASP A 408 6.72 47.36 -12.59
CA ASP A 408 7.54 47.99 -11.55
C ASP A 408 7.63 47.10 -10.30
N ASP A 409 6.50 46.51 -9.89
CA ASP A 409 6.43 45.57 -8.76
C ASP A 409 7.25 44.31 -9.03
N ALA A 410 7.25 43.81 -10.27
CA ALA A 410 8.08 42.70 -10.70
C ALA A 410 9.57 43.05 -10.63
N ALA A 411 9.95 44.26 -11.05
CA ALA A 411 11.33 44.72 -10.97
C ALA A 411 11.83 44.93 -9.53
N ALA A 412 10.92 45.19 -8.59
CA ALA A 412 11.23 45.32 -7.17
C ALA A 412 11.35 43.97 -6.43
N GLN A 413 11.03 42.84 -7.07
CA GLN A 413 11.13 41.53 -6.43
C GLN A 413 12.58 41.14 -6.10
N GLN A 414 12.71 40.25 -5.13
CA GLN A 414 13.98 39.60 -4.78
C GLN A 414 13.69 38.11 -4.52
N PRO A 415 14.63 37.19 -4.79
CA PRO A 415 15.98 37.42 -5.35
C PRO A 415 16.00 37.82 -6.84
N LEU A 416 17.17 38.25 -7.33
CA LEU A 416 17.39 38.76 -8.71
C LEU A 416 16.78 37.87 -9.81
N ALA A 417 16.90 36.54 -9.68
CA ALA A 417 16.34 35.59 -10.64
C ALA A 417 14.82 35.69 -10.76
N ILE A 418 14.10 35.92 -9.66
CA ILE A 418 12.64 36.11 -9.69
C ILE A 418 12.31 37.39 -10.46
N ALA A 419 12.94 38.51 -10.10
CA ALA A 419 12.69 39.81 -10.73
C ALA A 419 12.97 39.77 -12.23
N VAL A 420 14.15 39.30 -12.64
CA VAL A 420 14.54 39.26 -14.06
C VAL A 420 13.62 38.33 -14.85
N THR A 421 13.29 37.15 -14.32
CA THR A 421 12.42 36.19 -15.03
C THR A 421 11.01 36.75 -15.17
N LEU A 422 10.43 37.29 -14.09
CA LEU A 422 9.08 37.84 -14.10
C LEU A 422 8.95 39.06 -15.03
N VAL A 423 9.90 40.01 -14.97
CA VAL A 423 9.91 41.17 -15.87
C VAL A 423 10.03 40.74 -17.33
N ARG A 424 10.84 39.72 -17.64
CA ARG A 424 10.96 39.17 -19.01
C ARG A 424 9.68 38.51 -19.47
N GLU A 425 9.00 37.73 -18.63
CA GLU A 425 7.70 37.13 -18.97
C GLU A 425 6.63 38.21 -19.21
N LEU A 426 6.62 39.27 -18.41
CA LEU A 426 5.74 40.44 -18.64
C LEU A 426 6.10 41.19 -19.93
N MET A 427 7.38 41.32 -20.27
CA MET A 427 7.84 41.89 -21.54
C MET A 427 7.31 41.08 -22.73
N PHE A 428 7.46 39.76 -22.72
CA PHE A 428 6.92 38.89 -23.77
C PHE A 428 5.39 38.95 -23.82
N MET A 429 4.71 39.09 -22.69
CA MET A 429 3.26 39.26 -22.67
C MET A 429 2.82 40.61 -23.22
N ALA A 430 3.53 41.70 -22.92
CA ALA A 430 3.29 43.02 -23.50
C ALA A 430 3.49 42.99 -25.02
N GLN A 431 4.54 42.33 -25.50
CA GLN A 431 4.77 42.10 -26.92
C GLN A 431 3.62 41.31 -27.57
N LYS A 432 3.22 40.18 -26.95
CA LYS A 432 2.11 39.32 -27.41
C LYS A 432 0.77 40.07 -27.46
N THR A 433 0.54 41.00 -26.54
CA THR A 433 -0.67 41.82 -26.46
C THR A 433 -0.56 43.14 -27.21
N GLN A 434 0.54 43.36 -27.97
CA GLN A 434 0.79 44.53 -28.80
C GLN A 434 0.80 45.86 -28.02
N ARG A 435 1.46 45.88 -26.84
CA ARG A 435 1.61 47.04 -25.96
C ARG A 435 3.07 47.55 -25.96
N PRO A 436 3.51 48.28 -27.00
CA PRO A 436 4.93 48.59 -27.23
C PRO A 436 5.59 49.45 -26.14
N ASP A 437 4.84 50.38 -25.53
CA ASP A 437 5.36 51.22 -24.45
C ASP A 437 5.66 50.39 -23.19
N LEU A 438 4.80 49.41 -22.89
CA LEU A 438 4.97 48.49 -21.77
C LEU A 438 6.08 47.47 -22.04
N GLU A 439 6.19 46.97 -23.28
CA GLU A 439 7.30 46.13 -23.72
C GLU A 439 8.64 46.86 -23.51
N THR A 440 8.74 48.11 -23.99
CA THR A 440 9.95 48.93 -23.85
C THR A 440 10.29 49.18 -22.38
N LYS A 441 9.28 49.43 -21.54
CA LYS A 441 9.46 49.62 -20.10
C LYS A 441 10.00 48.36 -19.43
N ALA A 442 9.37 47.20 -19.69
CA ALA A 442 9.80 45.93 -19.12
C ALA A 442 11.21 45.54 -19.61
N GLN A 443 11.52 45.77 -20.88
CA GLN A 443 12.86 45.57 -21.42
C GLN A 443 13.89 46.43 -20.69
N LYS A 444 13.59 47.72 -20.46
CA LYS A 444 14.49 48.63 -19.72
C LYS A 444 14.76 48.11 -18.30
N HIS A 445 13.73 47.67 -17.58
CA HIS A 445 13.89 47.08 -16.25
C HIS A 445 14.72 45.80 -16.28
N ALA A 446 14.48 44.89 -17.22
CA ALA A 446 15.26 43.66 -17.35
C ALA A 446 16.75 43.94 -17.60
N VAL A 447 17.07 44.93 -18.44
CA VAL A 447 18.45 45.37 -18.70
C VAL A 447 19.06 46.00 -17.44
N GLN A 448 18.31 46.86 -16.76
CA GLN A 448 18.79 47.55 -15.56
C GLN A 448 19.09 46.55 -14.43
N LEU A 449 18.20 45.61 -14.16
CA LEU A 449 18.39 44.58 -13.13
C LEU A 449 19.67 43.77 -13.33
N LEU A 450 19.98 43.38 -14.57
CA LEU A 450 21.17 42.60 -14.89
C LEU A 450 22.46 43.44 -14.81
N ARG A 451 22.41 44.73 -15.18
CA ARG A 451 23.56 45.65 -15.11
C ARG A 451 23.87 46.12 -13.70
N ASP A 452 22.83 46.37 -12.90
CA ASP A 452 22.94 46.87 -11.53
C ASP A 452 23.14 45.73 -10.51
N ALA A 453 23.19 44.47 -10.97
CA ALA A 453 23.42 43.31 -10.12
C ALA A 453 24.80 43.37 -9.44
N ASP A 454 24.80 43.33 -8.10
CA ASP A 454 26.02 43.32 -7.31
C ASP A 454 26.63 41.92 -7.23
N TRP A 455 27.33 41.52 -8.30
CA TRP A 455 28.02 40.23 -8.37
C TRP A 455 29.18 40.08 -7.37
N ALA A 456 29.57 41.15 -6.66
CA ALA A 456 30.52 41.07 -5.55
C ALA A 456 29.86 40.61 -4.23
N ALA A 457 28.53 40.68 -4.12
CA ALA A 457 27.79 40.20 -2.94
C ALA A 457 27.62 38.68 -2.97
N ARG A 458 27.90 38.00 -1.85
CA ARG A 458 27.78 36.53 -1.74
C ARG A 458 26.32 36.08 -1.92
N GLU A 459 25.39 36.89 -1.45
CA GLU A 459 23.95 36.64 -1.46
C GLU A 459 23.43 36.48 -2.90
N VAL A 460 23.96 37.24 -3.86
CA VAL A 460 23.57 37.13 -5.28
C VAL A 460 23.88 35.74 -5.85
N TRP A 461 24.99 35.13 -5.43
CA TRP A 461 25.35 33.78 -5.87
C TRP A 461 24.52 32.70 -5.16
N VAL A 462 24.32 32.84 -3.85
CA VAL A 462 23.64 31.83 -3.02
C VAL A 462 22.14 31.82 -3.27
N ASP A 463 21.49 32.98 -3.25
CA ASP A 463 20.04 33.09 -3.38
C ASP A 463 19.57 32.74 -4.80
N ASN A 464 20.45 32.80 -5.80
CA ASN A 464 20.14 32.50 -7.20
C ASN A 464 20.83 31.23 -7.69
N ARG A 465 21.28 30.34 -6.79
CA ARG A 465 22.19 29.20 -7.08
C ARG A 465 21.89 28.41 -8.36
N PHE A 466 20.62 28.12 -8.67
CA PHE A 466 20.23 27.32 -9.85
C PHE A 466 20.03 28.15 -11.12
N HIS A 467 20.09 29.47 -11.02
CA HIS A 467 19.78 30.40 -12.11
C HIS A 467 20.94 31.36 -12.41
N VAL A 468 22.03 31.35 -11.65
CA VAL A 468 23.22 32.19 -11.86
C VAL A 468 23.78 32.04 -13.27
N ARG A 469 24.03 30.81 -13.74
CA ARG A 469 24.53 30.55 -15.12
C ARG A 469 23.66 31.24 -16.18
N ARG A 470 22.34 31.19 -16.01
CA ARG A 470 21.36 31.82 -16.91
C ARG A 470 21.38 33.34 -16.83
N LEU A 471 21.44 33.90 -15.61
CA LEU A 471 21.54 35.34 -15.39
C LEU A 471 22.81 35.94 -16.00
N LEU A 472 23.96 35.29 -15.81
CA LEU A 472 25.23 35.69 -16.43
C LEU A 472 25.19 35.54 -17.96
N GLY A 473 24.59 34.46 -18.46
CA GLY A 473 24.36 34.28 -19.90
C GLY A 473 23.49 35.39 -20.51
N TRP A 474 22.44 35.83 -19.81
CA TRP A 474 21.65 36.98 -20.23
C TRP A 474 22.43 38.29 -20.14
N THR A 475 23.25 38.46 -19.10
CA THR A 475 24.13 39.63 -18.96
C THR A 475 25.11 39.72 -20.13
N ALA A 476 25.75 38.60 -20.50
CA ALA A 476 26.63 38.50 -21.66
C ALA A 476 25.89 38.83 -22.97
N SER A 477 24.64 38.38 -23.13
CA SER A 477 23.82 38.68 -24.32
C SER A 477 23.44 40.16 -24.47
N LEU A 478 23.43 40.92 -23.37
CA LEU A 478 23.15 42.36 -23.36
C LEU A 478 24.40 43.24 -23.54
N GLY A 479 25.57 42.66 -23.27
CA GLY A 479 26.88 43.30 -23.37
C GLY A 479 27.80 42.46 -24.24
N THR A 480 28.94 42.06 -23.68
CA THR A 480 29.88 41.13 -24.32
C THR A 480 30.38 40.06 -23.36
N ASP A 481 30.81 38.93 -23.92
CA ASP A 481 31.45 37.86 -23.14
C ASP A 481 32.69 38.34 -22.36
N ALA A 482 33.41 39.33 -22.90
CA ALA A 482 34.59 39.90 -22.25
C ALA A 482 34.24 40.69 -20.98
N GLU A 483 33.15 41.45 -20.99
CA GLU A 483 32.69 42.21 -19.83
C GLU A 483 32.32 41.29 -18.65
N VAL A 484 31.62 40.18 -18.94
CA VAL A 484 31.27 39.18 -17.92
C VAL A 484 32.52 38.44 -17.42
N ARG A 485 33.48 38.17 -18.31
CA ARG A 485 34.77 37.58 -17.92
C ARG A 485 35.53 38.48 -16.96
N GLU A 486 35.69 39.75 -17.31
CA GLU A 486 36.36 40.76 -16.47
C GLU A 486 35.65 40.93 -15.12
N LEU A 487 34.32 40.93 -15.11
CA LEU A 487 33.51 41.00 -13.89
C LEU A 487 33.80 39.82 -12.94
N ILE A 488 33.75 38.59 -13.44
CA ILE A 488 34.00 37.39 -12.62
C ILE A 488 35.46 37.37 -12.16
N THR A 489 36.42 37.70 -13.03
CA THR A 489 37.85 37.80 -12.70
C THR A 489 38.10 38.83 -11.60
N ALA A 490 37.52 40.03 -11.70
CA ALA A 490 37.64 41.06 -10.69
C ALA A 490 37.02 40.61 -9.35
N THR A 491 35.87 39.95 -9.42
CA THR A 491 35.14 39.42 -8.25
C THR A 491 35.96 38.38 -7.50
N ILE A 492 36.48 37.36 -8.20
CA ILE A 492 37.26 36.29 -7.57
C ILE A 492 38.61 36.80 -7.05
N THR A 493 39.24 37.76 -7.75
CA THR A 493 40.51 38.37 -7.30
C THR A 493 40.32 39.19 -6.03
N ALA A 494 39.23 39.96 -5.94
CA ALA A 494 38.92 40.77 -4.77
C ALA A 494 38.42 39.93 -3.59
N GLN A 495 37.67 38.85 -3.87
CA GLN A 495 37.02 38.01 -2.88
C GLN A 495 37.22 36.51 -3.19
N PRO A 496 38.40 35.94 -2.89
CA PRO A 496 38.70 34.53 -3.12
C PRO A 496 37.71 33.53 -2.50
N GLN A 497 37.04 33.93 -1.40
CA GLN A 497 36.02 33.12 -0.71
C GLN A 497 34.73 32.90 -1.54
N LEU A 498 34.56 33.61 -2.65
CA LEU A 498 33.43 33.41 -3.58
C LEU A 498 33.66 32.26 -4.56
N LEU A 499 34.83 31.61 -4.55
CA LEU A 499 35.14 30.50 -5.45
C LEU A 499 34.05 29.41 -5.42
N GLU A 500 33.65 28.96 -4.24
CA GLU A 500 32.62 27.93 -4.08
C GLU A 500 31.24 28.37 -4.59
N PRO A 501 30.67 29.51 -4.16
CA PRO A 501 29.42 30.03 -4.73
C PRO A 501 29.46 30.23 -6.25
N ILE A 502 30.61 30.63 -6.81
CA ILE A 502 30.79 30.80 -8.25
C ILE A 502 30.71 29.44 -8.95
N LEU A 503 31.45 28.43 -8.48
CA LEU A 503 31.44 27.09 -9.08
C LEU A 503 30.06 26.42 -8.99
N LEU A 504 29.38 26.57 -7.85
CA LEU A 504 28.01 26.09 -7.70
C LEU A 504 27.04 26.83 -8.64
N GLY A 505 27.15 28.15 -8.77
CA GLY A 505 26.26 28.95 -9.61
C GLY A 505 26.41 28.74 -11.12
N ILE A 506 27.60 28.34 -11.58
CA ILE A 506 27.85 28.00 -12.99
C ILE A 506 27.64 26.53 -13.33
N SER A 507 27.44 25.68 -12.31
CA SER A 507 27.28 24.25 -12.49
C SER A 507 26.03 23.93 -13.32
N GLN A 508 26.12 22.84 -14.06
CA GLN A 508 25.02 22.17 -14.73
C GLN A 508 24.43 21.11 -13.81
N GLN A 509 23.18 20.79 -14.05
CA GLN A 509 22.44 19.79 -13.28
C GLN A 509 21.87 18.77 -14.26
N SER A 510 21.98 17.50 -13.93
CA SER A 510 21.36 16.43 -14.70
C SER A 510 20.61 15.47 -13.80
N GLU A 511 19.57 14.86 -14.37
CA GLU A 511 18.83 13.82 -13.69
C GLU A 511 19.66 12.54 -13.69
N GLN A 512 20.14 12.14 -12.51
CA GLN A 512 20.75 10.84 -12.35
C GLN A 512 19.63 9.81 -12.37
N ARG A 513 19.39 9.21 -13.53
CA ARG A 513 18.37 8.17 -13.70
C ARG A 513 19.01 6.80 -13.64
N ASP A 514 18.21 5.82 -13.24
CA ASP A 514 18.61 4.42 -13.28
C ASP A 514 19.01 4.06 -14.71
N ARG A 515 20.29 3.67 -14.88
CA ARG A 515 20.85 3.36 -16.20
C ARG A 515 20.18 2.14 -16.84
N HIS A 516 19.41 1.36 -16.07
CA HIS A 516 18.70 0.15 -16.51
C HIS A 516 17.23 0.36 -16.86
N ASP A 517 16.61 1.53 -16.66
CA ASP A 517 15.21 1.82 -17.09
C ASP A 517 14.92 3.28 -17.40
N TRP A 518 15.80 4.21 -17.01
CA TRP A 518 15.61 5.64 -17.14
C TRP A 518 14.30 6.15 -16.52
N SER A 519 13.54 5.31 -15.82
CA SER A 519 12.24 5.62 -15.25
C SER A 519 12.39 6.09 -13.81
N ARG A 520 13.32 5.48 -13.08
CA ARG A 520 13.62 5.84 -11.69
C ARG A 520 14.66 6.95 -11.62
N LEU A 521 14.30 8.05 -10.97
CA LEU A 521 15.25 9.08 -10.56
C LEU A 521 16.02 8.57 -9.34
N LEU A 522 17.34 8.45 -9.47
CA LEU A 522 18.27 8.09 -8.39
C LEU A 522 18.76 9.33 -7.64
N GLY A 523 18.86 10.47 -8.32
CA GLY A 523 19.33 11.71 -7.73
C GLY A 523 19.44 12.84 -8.75
N ILE A 524 20.00 13.95 -8.31
CA ILE A 524 20.39 15.07 -9.16
C ILE A 524 21.90 15.16 -9.09
N ASP A 525 22.54 15.06 -10.25
CA ASP A 525 23.99 15.18 -10.38
C ASP A 525 24.36 16.64 -10.69
N ILE A 526 25.31 17.19 -9.93
CA ILE A 526 25.78 18.57 -10.06
C ILE A 526 27.20 18.52 -10.61
N HIS A 527 27.40 19.10 -11.80
CA HIS A 527 28.64 18.94 -12.55
C HIS A 527 28.91 20.13 -13.47
N ILE A 528 30.12 20.21 -14.01
CA ILE A 528 30.53 21.14 -15.06
C ILE A 528 31.06 20.27 -16.20
N GLU A 529 30.23 20.08 -17.22
CA GLU A 529 30.61 19.41 -18.47
C GLU A 529 31.24 20.42 -19.44
N GLU A 530 30.70 21.64 -19.48
CA GLU A 530 31.17 22.72 -20.34
C GLU A 530 31.12 24.09 -19.66
N LEU A 531 32.15 24.90 -19.95
CA LEU A 531 32.26 26.29 -19.50
C LEU A 531 31.92 27.25 -20.64
N PRO A 532 30.99 28.20 -20.43
CA PRO A 532 30.66 29.20 -21.44
C PRO A 532 31.84 30.10 -21.79
N THR A 533 31.83 30.68 -22.99
CA THR A 533 32.87 31.60 -23.48
C THR A 533 33.06 32.84 -22.61
N TRP A 534 32.00 33.29 -21.92
CA TRP A 534 32.04 34.41 -20.97
C TRP A 534 32.65 34.04 -19.61
N PHE A 535 32.92 32.77 -19.32
CA PHE A 535 33.52 32.35 -18.05
C PHE A 535 35.06 32.48 -18.10
N PRO A 536 35.71 33.06 -17.07
CA PRO A 536 37.17 33.18 -16.99
C PRO A 536 37.83 31.86 -16.55
N THR A 537 37.85 30.89 -17.45
CA THR A 537 38.36 29.54 -17.17
C THR A 537 39.81 29.56 -16.64
N THR A 538 40.71 30.31 -17.28
CA THR A 538 42.13 30.35 -16.91
C THR A 538 42.36 31.02 -15.56
N GLU A 539 41.70 32.15 -15.29
CA GLU A 539 41.85 32.88 -14.03
C GLU A 539 41.23 32.12 -12.86
N VAL A 540 40.08 31.48 -13.06
CA VAL A 540 39.46 30.63 -12.04
C VAL A 540 40.28 29.36 -11.81
N ALA A 541 40.83 28.72 -12.86
CA ALA A 541 41.74 27.58 -12.70
C ALA A 541 43.01 27.95 -11.93
N ALA A 542 43.58 29.13 -12.17
CA ALA A 542 44.71 29.65 -11.40
C ALA A 542 44.35 29.84 -9.91
N GLU A 543 43.15 30.37 -9.63
CA GLU A 543 42.67 30.52 -8.25
C GLU A 543 42.39 29.18 -7.56
N ILE A 544 41.83 28.20 -8.27
CA ILE A 544 41.65 26.82 -7.77
C ILE A 544 43.01 26.22 -7.37
N ARG A 545 44.02 26.29 -8.25
CA ARG A 545 45.38 25.79 -7.95
C ARG A 545 46.02 26.52 -6.76
N ARG A 546 45.71 27.81 -6.58
CA ARG A 546 46.20 28.60 -5.45
C ARG A 546 45.60 28.16 -4.11
N GLN A 547 44.29 27.88 -4.07
CA GLN A 547 43.60 27.47 -2.84
C GLN A 547 43.74 25.96 -2.56
N TYR A 548 43.82 25.13 -3.61
CA TYR A 548 43.84 23.66 -3.54
C TYR A 548 44.97 23.08 -4.40
N PRO A 549 46.25 23.25 -3.99
CA PRO A 549 47.40 22.82 -4.78
C PRO A 549 47.48 21.30 -5.02
N ASP A 550 46.86 20.50 -4.15
CA ASP A 550 46.85 19.04 -4.26
C ASP A 550 45.76 18.50 -5.20
N LEU A 551 44.83 19.36 -5.66
CA LEU A 551 43.69 18.95 -6.47
C LEU A 551 44.13 18.60 -7.90
N GLN A 552 43.82 17.38 -8.34
CA GLN A 552 44.12 16.92 -9.70
C GLN A 552 42.95 17.20 -10.66
N PRO A 553 43.23 17.50 -11.94
CA PRO A 553 42.18 17.58 -12.97
C PRO A 553 41.46 16.24 -13.11
N ALA A 554 40.13 16.25 -13.08
CA ALA A 554 39.30 15.06 -13.22
C ALA A 554 38.00 15.39 -13.97
N ASN A 555 37.55 14.49 -14.85
CA ASN A 555 36.28 14.67 -15.54
C ASN A 555 35.10 14.18 -14.67
N LEU A 556 33.87 14.37 -15.16
CA LEU A 556 32.64 13.94 -14.46
C LEU A 556 32.62 12.44 -14.10
N HIS A 557 33.20 11.59 -14.95
CA HIS A 557 33.17 10.14 -14.78
C HIS A 557 34.27 9.60 -13.84
N ASP A 558 35.29 10.40 -13.55
CA ASP A 558 36.43 9.99 -12.73
C ASP A 558 36.21 10.24 -11.21
N ASN A 559 35.24 11.08 -10.84
CA ASN A 559 35.11 11.68 -9.51
C ASN A 559 33.90 11.15 -8.69
N GLN A 560 33.71 9.84 -8.61
CA GLN A 560 32.56 9.26 -7.89
C GLN A 560 32.77 8.98 -6.38
N GLU A 561 33.94 9.27 -5.79
CA GLU A 561 34.28 8.76 -4.45
C GLU A 561 34.36 9.75 -3.29
N ASN A 562 34.16 11.06 -3.46
CA ASN A 562 34.22 11.98 -2.32
C ASN A 562 33.04 12.93 -2.29
N GLY A 563 32.22 12.86 -1.23
CA GLY A 563 31.02 13.67 -1.00
C GLY A 563 31.27 15.16 -0.73
N ASP A 564 32.21 15.77 -1.46
CA ASP A 564 32.51 17.20 -1.49
C ASP A 564 32.27 17.71 -2.92
N ASP A 565 31.01 18.04 -3.21
CA ASP A 565 30.54 18.48 -4.54
C ASP A 565 31.39 19.65 -5.08
N PHE A 566 31.87 20.54 -4.20
CA PHE A 566 32.70 21.67 -4.58
C PHE A 566 34.06 21.22 -5.16
N ARG A 567 34.75 20.28 -4.50
CA ARG A 567 36.06 19.78 -5.00
C ARG A 567 35.92 19.04 -6.32
N ALA A 568 34.80 18.34 -6.53
CA ALA A 568 34.50 17.70 -7.80
C ALA A 568 34.34 18.74 -8.93
N LEU A 569 33.58 19.82 -8.69
CA LEU A 569 33.41 20.92 -9.65
C LEU A 569 34.74 21.63 -9.95
N ALA A 570 35.57 21.87 -8.93
CA ALA A 570 36.88 22.48 -9.10
C ALA A 570 37.81 21.61 -9.96
N ALA A 571 37.82 20.29 -9.76
CA ALA A 571 38.61 19.36 -10.56
C ALA A 571 38.15 19.32 -12.03
N GLN A 572 36.84 19.47 -12.28
CA GLN A 572 36.25 19.53 -13.63
C GLN A 572 36.66 20.82 -14.36
N VAL A 573 36.72 21.97 -13.67
CA VAL A 573 37.25 23.22 -14.27
C VAL A 573 38.71 23.04 -14.68
N LEU A 574 39.56 22.45 -13.82
CA LEU A 574 40.95 22.15 -14.16
C LEU A 574 41.07 21.20 -15.36
N TYR A 575 40.18 20.21 -15.45
CA TYR A 575 40.13 19.28 -16.57
C TYR A 575 39.80 19.99 -17.89
N ILE A 576 38.80 20.86 -17.90
CA ILE A 576 38.39 21.63 -19.09
C ILE A 576 39.49 22.60 -19.53
N GLU A 577 40.14 23.28 -18.59
CA GLU A 577 41.25 24.19 -18.90
C GLU A 577 42.43 23.46 -19.57
N SER A 578 42.83 22.30 -19.03
CA SER A 578 43.93 21.49 -19.56
C SER A 578 43.70 20.95 -20.98
N ARG A 579 42.46 20.97 -21.47
CA ARG A 579 42.07 20.56 -22.82
C ARG A 579 41.88 21.72 -23.79
N SER A 580 41.89 22.95 -23.26
CA SER A 580 41.71 24.19 -24.03
C SER A 580 43.04 24.82 -24.45
N GLU A 581 44.15 24.36 -23.85
CA GLU A 581 45.54 24.57 -24.33
C GLU A 581 45.91 23.56 -25.42
#